data_AF-A0A7C7LZ06-F1
#
_entry.id   AF-A0A7C7LZ06-F1
#
_cell.length_a   1.000
_cell.length_b   1.000
_cell.length_c   1.000
_cell.angle_alpha   90.00
_cell.angle_beta   90.00
_cell.angle_gamma   90.00
#
_symmetry.space_group_name_H-M   'P 1'
#
loop_
_entity.id
_entity.type
_entity.pdbx_description
1 polymer ?
#
loop_
_entity_poly.entity_id
_entity_poly.type
_entity_poly.pdbx_seq_one_letter_code
_entity_poly.pdbx_strand_id
1 'polypeptide(L)'
;MRLLCSVVTLMAWAVTTTPLSAQDADELRWTPSKSMEFGVVQQTAISPDGTRIAYVVRIPLIEGEQSEYLSHIWLVNSDGTGNTQFTRGKISASGPAFSPDGEWLAFSSQRSGAEGESEGPPRTQVWAISINGGEAFPVTDAASGASSYQWSPSGDRIAYLMRDPDTDEEKAQRREKRDPIFVDQNFKYNHIYS
;
A
#
# COMPACT_ATOMS: atom_id res chain seq x y z
N MET A 1 -89.18 -1.84 31.16
CA MET A 1 -88.44 -1.12 32.22
C MET A 1 -87.11 -1.83 32.46
N ARG A 2 -86.00 -1.30 31.92
CA ARG A 2 -84.65 -1.25 32.51
C ARG A 2 -83.67 -0.68 31.47
N LEU A 3 -82.93 0.34 31.89
CA LEU A 3 -82.13 1.25 31.11
C LEU A 3 -80.85 0.57 30.57
N LEU A 4 -80.45 0.92 29.34
CA LEU A 4 -79.11 0.70 28.81
C LEU A 4 -78.34 2.02 28.90
N CYS A 5 -77.39 2.10 29.84
CA CYS A 5 -76.38 3.17 29.89
C CYS A 5 -75.34 2.94 28.79
N SER A 6 -75.20 3.90 27.87
CA SER A 6 -74.04 3.95 26.97
C SER A 6 -72.88 4.64 27.66
N VAL A 7 -71.76 3.94 27.83
CA VAL A 7 -70.48 4.51 28.24
C VAL A 7 -69.73 4.92 26.98
N VAL A 8 -69.55 6.22 26.77
CA VAL A 8 -68.69 6.75 25.71
C VAL A 8 -67.26 6.82 26.23
N THR A 9 -66.38 5.99 25.68
CA THR A 9 -64.94 6.01 25.99
C THR A 9 -64.25 7.00 25.06
N LEU A 10 -63.73 8.10 25.61
CA LEU A 10 -62.90 9.06 24.88
C LEU A 10 -61.46 8.52 24.79
N MET A 11 -61.04 8.14 23.59
CA MET A 11 -59.66 7.71 23.32
C MET A 11 -58.82 8.95 22.99
N ALA A 12 -57.98 9.38 23.93
CA ALA A 12 -57.02 10.46 23.70
C ALA A 12 -55.85 9.94 22.87
N TRP A 13 -55.67 10.46 21.66
CA TRP A 13 -54.50 10.21 20.84
C TRP A 13 -53.36 11.09 21.35
N ALA A 14 -52.41 10.49 22.06
CA ALA A 14 -51.16 11.15 22.38
C ALA A 14 -50.31 11.21 21.10
N VAL A 15 -50.18 12.40 20.51
CA VAL A 15 -49.18 12.66 19.46
C VAL A 15 -47.82 12.64 20.14
N THR A 16 -47.12 11.52 20.05
CA THR A 16 -45.73 11.43 20.49
C THR A 16 -44.88 12.18 19.47
N THR A 17 -44.51 13.42 19.78
CA THR A 17 -43.43 14.09 19.07
C THR A 17 -42.14 13.38 19.44
N THR A 18 -41.66 12.48 18.57
CA THR A 18 -40.30 11.97 18.69
C THR A 18 -39.36 13.16 18.51
N PRO A 19 -38.58 13.57 19.53
CA PRO A 19 -37.53 14.54 19.28
C PRO A 19 -36.57 13.92 18.27
N LEU A 20 -36.31 14.64 17.17
CA LEU A 20 -35.26 14.28 16.24
C LEU A 20 -33.95 14.39 17.02
N SER A 21 -33.49 13.26 17.55
CA SER A 21 -32.24 13.22 18.31
C SER A 21 -31.12 13.62 17.35
N ALA A 22 -30.35 14.64 17.72
CA ALA A 22 -29.21 15.17 16.96
C ALA A 22 -28.01 14.21 16.95
N GLN A 23 -28.25 12.93 16.67
CA GLN A 23 -27.25 11.85 16.70
C GLN A 23 -26.28 11.89 15.50
N ASP A 24 -26.57 12.65 14.44
CA ASP A 24 -25.72 12.67 13.24
C ASP A 24 -24.54 13.66 13.32
N ALA A 25 -24.44 14.46 14.38
CA ALA A 25 -23.41 15.51 14.45
C ALA A 25 -22.01 14.98 14.83
N ASP A 26 -21.89 13.81 15.46
CA ASP A 26 -20.59 13.25 15.87
C ASP A 26 -19.92 12.40 14.78
N GLU A 27 -20.68 11.74 13.88
CA GLU A 27 -20.11 10.91 12.81
C GLU A 27 -19.39 11.73 11.72
N LEU A 28 -19.80 12.98 11.51
CA LEU A 28 -19.24 13.90 10.52
C LEU A 28 -18.12 14.80 11.10
N ARG A 29 -17.76 14.66 12.38
CA ARG A 29 -16.70 15.49 12.99
C ARG A 29 -15.33 15.07 12.49
N TRP A 30 -14.69 15.97 11.77
CA TRP A 30 -13.30 15.82 11.36
C TRP A 30 -12.36 15.98 12.56
N THR A 31 -11.95 14.87 13.15
CA THR A 31 -10.97 14.80 14.25
C THR A 31 -9.65 14.21 13.76
N PRO A 32 -8.51 14.41 14.47
CA PRO A 32 -7.26 13.74 14.13
C PRO A 32 -7.42 12.22 14.03
N SER A 33 -8.11 11.59 14.98
CA SER A 33 -8.38 10.14 14.95
C SER A 33 -9.22 9.74 13.73
N LYS A 34 -10.28 10.51 13.41
CA LYS A 34 -11.12 10.25 12.24
C LYS A 34 -10.33 10.38 10.93
N SER A 35 -9.40 11.33 10.85
CA SER A 35 -8.53 11.49 9.67
C SER A 35 -7.61 10.28 9.43
N MET A 36 -7.23 9.55 10.49
CA MET A 36 -6.39 8.35 10.40
C MET A 36 -7.16 7.12 9.91
N GLU A 37 -8.50 7.12 9.93
CA GLU A 37 -9.31 6.02 9.38
C GLU A 37 -9.27 5.97 7.85
N PHE A 38 -8.90 7.07 7.19
CA PHE A 38 -8.89 7.17 5.74
C PHE A 38 -7.52 6.81 5.17
N GLY A 39 -7.51 5.87 4.23
CA GLY A 39 -6.32 5.58 3.43
C GLY A 39 -6.05 6.69 2.41
N VAL A 40 -4.76 6.93 2.16
CA VAL A 40 -4.32 7.85 1.10
C VAL A 40 -4.10 7.06 -0.18
N VAL A 41 -4.78 7.45 -1.25
CA VAL A 41 -4.56 6.90 -2.59
C VAL A 41 -3.40 7.64 -3.25
N GLN A 42 -2.42 6.90 -3.76
CA GLN A 42 -1.24 7.42 -4.44
C GLN A 42 -0.77 6.43 -5.51
N GLN A 43 0.14 6.87 -6.40
CA GLN A 43 0.84 6.04 -7.40
C GLN A 43 -0.09 5.12 -8.21
N THR A 44 -0.45 5.54 -9.42
CA THR A 44 -1.33 4.79 -10.31
C THR A 44 -0.58 4.22 -11.50
N ALA A 45 -1.05 3.08 -12.00
CA ALA A 45 -0.65 2.50 -13.28
C ALA A 45 -1.89 1.97 -13.99
N ILE A 46 -1.96 2.14 -15.31
CA ILE A 46 -3.04 1.64 -16.16
C ILE A 46 -2.48 0.46 -16.94
N SER A 47 -3.26 -0.62 -17.09
CA SER A 47 -2.86 -1.78 -17.88
C SER A 47 -2.70 -1.40 -19.37
N PRO A 48 -1.87 -2.11 -20.15
CA PRO A 48 -1.64 -1.79 -21.57
C PRO A 48 -2.92 -1.78 -22.42
N ASP A 49 -3.89 -2.64 -22.08
CA ASP A 49 -5.20 -2.72 -22.72
C ASP A 49 -6.22 -1.67 -22.20
N GLY A 50 -5.84 -0.89 -21.18
CA GLY A 50 -6.68 0.12 -20.55
C GLY A 50 -7.81 -0.42 -19.66
N THR A 51 -7.93 -1.73 -19.46
CA THR A 51 -9.08 -2.34 -18.77
C THR A 51 -8.93 -2.35 -17.24
N ARG A 52 -7.73 -2.16 -16.72
CA ARG A 52 -7.43 -2.21 -15.28
C ARG A 52 -6.58 -1.03 -14.84
N ILE A 53 -6.78 -0.65 -13.58
CA ILE A 53 -6.00 0.37 -12.89
C ILE A 53 -5.43 -0.27 -11.62
N ALA A 54 -4.11 -0.22 -11.50
CA ALA A 54 -3.42 -0.48 -10.25
C ALA A 54 -3.17 0.83 -9.52
N TYR A 55 -3.39 0.85 -8.21
CA TYR A 55 -3.14 2.03 -7.38
C TYR A 55 -2.71 1.63 -5.98
N VAL A 56 -1.97 2.51 -5.30
CA VAL A 56 -1.49 2.25 -3.95
C VAL A 56 -2.39 2.94 -2.93
N VAL A 57 -2.81 2.18 -1.91
CA VAL A 57 -3.50 2.70 -0.73
C VAL A 57 -2.54 2.63 0.45
N ARG A 58 -2.25 3.78 1.05
CA ARG A 58 -1.43 3.92 2.25
C ARG A 58 -2.31 4.12 3.48
N ILE A 59 -2.22 3.21 4.44
CA ILE A 59 -2.99 3.23 5.69
C ILE A 59 -2.04 3.29 6.89
N PRO A 60 -2.40 4.01 7.96
CA PRO A 60 -1.66 3.94 9.22
C PRO A 60 -1.86 2.56 9.86
N LEU A 61 -0.77 1.96 10.34
CA LEU A 61 -0.77 0.80 11.20
C LEU A 61 -0.41 1.26 12.61
N ILE A 62 -1.38 1.18 13.52
CA ILE A 62 -1.21 1.53 14.94
C ILE A 62 -1.61 0.29 15.75
N GLU A 63 -0.62 -0.56 16.06
CA GLU A 63 -0.80 -1.78 16.85
C GLU A 63 0.20 -1.79 18.01
N GLY A 64 -0.28 -1.56 19.23
CA GLY A 64 0.58 -1.48 20.42
C GLY A 64 1.58 -0.34 20.31
N GLU A 65 2.88 -0.66 20.32
CA GLU A 65 3.98 0.30 20.14
C GLU A 65 4.34 0.53 18.65
N GLN A 66 3.79 -0.25 17.72
CA GLN A 66 4.03 -0.05 16.29
C GLN A 66 3.23 1.14 15.79
N SER A 67 3.95 2.12 15.24
CA SER A 67 3.37 3.29 14.58
C SER A 67 4.07 3.48 13.25
N GLU A 68 3.46 2.93 12.19
CA GLU A 68 4.00 3.01 10.83
C GLU A 68 2.89 3.17 9.79
N TYR A 69 3.27 3.19 8.51
CA TYR A 69 2.31 3.21 7.41
C TYR A 69 2.54 2.01 6.51
N LEU A 70 1.47 1.26 6.23
CA LEU A 70 1.47 0.21 5.25
C LEU A 70 0.92 0.71 3.93
N SER A 71 1.63 0.40 2.86
CA SER A 71 1.18 0.63 1.49
C SER A 71 0.85 -0.70 0.84
N HIS A 72 -0.34 -0.80 0.24
CA HIS A 72 -0.75 -1.96 -0.53
C HIS A 72 -1.28 -1.54 -1.88
N ILE A 73 -1.00 -2.36 -2.88
CA ILE A 73 -1.54 -2.22 -4.21
C ILE A 73 -2.94 -2.80 -4.25
N TRP A 74 -3.84 -2.05 -4.87
CA TRP A 74 -5.20 -2.41 -5.20
C TRP A 74 -5.34 -2.46 -6.72
N LEU A 75 -6.26 -3.29 -7.19
CA LEU A 75 -6.66 -3.38 -8.59
C LEU A 75 -8.15 -3.09 -8.70
N VAL A 76 -8.50 -2.30 -9.72
CA VAL A 76 -9.88 -2.01 -10.10
C VAL A 76 -10.01 -2.06 -11.61
N ASN A 77 -11.18 -2.45 -12.11
CA ASN A 77 -11.48 -2.32 -13.53
C ASN A 77 -11.64 -0.83 -13.89
N SER A 78 -11.39 -0.46 -15.15
CA SER A 78 -11.49 0.92 -15.62
C SER A 78 -12.92 1.50 -15.52
N ASP A 79 -13.94 0.64 -15.43
CA ASP A 79 -15.34 1.01 -15.19
C ASP A 79 -15.70 1.18 -13.69
N GLY A 80 -14.72 1.00 -12.80
CA GLY A 80 -14.88 1.10 -11.35
C GLY A 80 -15.34 -0.19 -10.66
N THR A 81 -15.63 -1.26 -11.41
CA THR A 81 -16.01 -2.55 -10.85
C THR A 81 -14.80 -3.37 -10.40
N GLY A 82 -15.03 -4.44 -9.64
CA GLY A 82 -13.97 -5.40 -9.30
C GLY A 82 -12.84 -4.86 -8.42
N ASN A 83 -13.11 -3.79 -7.64
CA ASN A 83 -12.10 -3.19 -6.77
C ASN A 83 -11.66 -4.17 -5.67
N THR A 84 -10.37 -4.52 -5.65
CA THR A 84 -9.83 -5.51 -4.71
C THR A 84 -8.42 -5.16 -4.26
N GLN A 85 -8.13 -5.45 -2.99
CA GLN A 85 -6.77 -5.38 -2.47
C GLN A 85 -5.94 -6.53 -3.07
N PHE A 86 -4.94 -6.18 -3.87
CA PHE A 86 -4.17 -7.13 -4.65
C PHE A 86 -2.94 -7.65 -3.89
N THR A 87 -2.23 -6.76 -3.19
CA THR A 87 -1.14 -7.16 -2.29
C THR A 87 -1.57 -7.08 -0.82
N ARG A 88 -1.14 -8.04 -0.01
CA ARG A 88 -1.44 -8.12 1.43
C ARG A 88 -0.18 -8.44 2.24
N GLY A 89 -0.30 -8.38 3.57
CA GLY A 89 0.74 -8.77 4.51
C GLY A 89 1.28 -7.60 5.32
N LYS A 90 2.36 -7.84 6.06
CA LYS A 90 2.97 -6.85 6.97
C LYS A 90 4.05 -5.97 6.31
N ILE A 91 4.35 -6.23 5.04
CA ILE A 91 5.39 -5.50 4.29
C ILE A 91 4.74 -4.70 3.17
N SER A 92 5.12 -3.43 3.08
CA SER A 92 4.60 -2.50 2.08
C SER A 92 4.95 -2.93 0.64
N ALA A 93 4.02 -2.68 -0.28
CA ALA A 93 4.18 -2.78 -1.72
C ALA A 93 3.77 -1.46 -2.37
N SER A 94 4.57 -0.98 -3.32
CA SER A 94 4.38 0.33 -3.94
C SER A 94 4.93 0.39 -5.37
N GLY A 95 4.70 1.51 -6.07
CA GLY A 95 5.17 1.73 -7.43
C GLY A 95 4.74 0.63 -8.40
N PRO A 96 3.43 0.36 -8.59
CA PRO A 96 2.97 -0.68 -9.50
C PRO A 96 3.33 -0.34 -10.97
N ALA A 97 3.71 -1.35 -11.75
CA ALA A 97 3.89 -1.23 -13.19
C ALA A 97 3.46 -2.52 -13.90
N PHE A 98 2.50 -2.41 -14.82
CA PHE A 98 2.10 -3.54 -15.66
C PHE A 98 3.20 -3.89 -16.67
N SER A 99 3.40 -5.19 -16.91
CA SER A 99 4.19 -5.65 -18.05
C SER A 99 3.51 -5.25 -19.36
N PRO A 100 4.27 -5.11 -20.47
CA PRO A 100 3.70 -4.74 -21.77
C PRO A 100 2.65 -5.71 -22.31
N ASP A 101 2.74 -7.00 -21.96
CA ASP A 101 1.75 -8.02 -22.30
C ASP A 101 0.52 -8.02 -21.36
N GLY A 102 0.56 -7.27 -20.25
CA GLY A 102 -0.51 -7.19 -19.25
C GLY A 102 -0.62 -8.42 -18.34
N GLU A 103 0.26 -9.41 -18.45
CA GLU A 103 0.18 -10.65 -17.67
C GLU A 103 0.75 -10.52 -16.25
N TRP A 104 1.62 -9.53 -16.03
CA TRP A 104 2.37 -9.32 -14.80
C TRP A 104 2.19 -7.90 -14.26
N LEU A 105 2.24 -7.80 -12.94
CA LEU A 105 2.38 -6.53 -12.24
C LEU A 105 3.70 -6.56 -11.46
N ALA A 106 4.64 -5.69 -11.85
CA ALA A 106 5.82 -5.42 -11.05
C ALA A 106 5.52 -4.38 -9.97
N PHE A 107 6.26 -4.45 -8.86
CA PHE A 107 6.17 -3.49 -7.76
C PHE A 107 7.43 -3.50 -6.90
N SER A 108 7.65 -2.43 -6.15
CA SER A 108 8.72 -2.30 -5.18
C SER A 108 8.29 -2.79 -3.80
N SER A 109 9.09 -3.65 -3.17
CA SER A 109 8.84 -4.15 -1.83
C SER A 109 10.12 -4.58 -1.11
N GLN A 110 10.11 -4.48 0.22
CA GLN A 110 11.17 -4.93 1.13
C GLN A 110 10.92 -6.36 1.66
N ARG A 111 10.11 -7.15 0.95
CA ARG A 111 9.81 -8.53 1.32
C ARG A 111 11.08 -9.37 1.37
N SER A 112 11.11 -10.33 2.29
CA SER A 112 12.11 -11.40 2.31
C SER A 112 11.81 -12.40 1.19
N GLY A 113 12.83 -12.84 0.45
CA GLY A 113 12.68 -13.90 -0.54
C GLY A 113 13.49 -13.70 -1.83
N ALA A 114 14.06 -12.50 -2.06
CA ALA A 114 15.23 -12.39 -2.92
C ALA A 114 16.33 -13.25 -2.27
N GLU A 115 16.76 -14.30 -2.96
CA GLU A 115 17.78 -15.20 -2.45
C GLU A 115 19.06 -14.42 -2.14
N GLY A 116 19.61 -14.63 -0.94
CA GLY A 116 20.71 -13.83 -0.42
C GLY A 116 20.38 -13.39 0.99
N GLU A 117 21.06 -13.99 1.96
CA GLU A 117 21.17 -13.43 3.31
C GLU A 117 21.82 -12.05 3.17
N SER A 118 20.99 -11.04 2.93
CA SER A 118 21.44 -9.66 2.87
C SER A 118 21.84 -9.28 4.29
N GLU A 119 23.14 -9.43 4.61
CA GLU A 119 23.69 -8.79 5.80
C GLU A 119 23.37 -7.29 5.72
N GLY A 120 22.51 -6.82 6.63
CA GLY A 120 22.07 -5.42 6.67
C GLY A 120 20.56 -5.23 6.81
N PRO A 121 20.11 -3.96 6.77
CA PRO A 121 18.69 -3.64 6.84
C PRO A 121 17.95 -4.15 5.58
N PRO A 122 16.63 -4.38 5.67
CA PRO A 122 15.81 -4.78 4.53
C PRO A 122 15.95 -3.75 3.38
N ARG A 123 16.11 -4.26 2.16
CA ARG A 123 16.32 -3.44 0.96
C ARG A 123 15.13 -3.57 0.03
N THR A 124 14.79 -2.47 -0.63
CA THR A 124 13.73 -2.49 -1.64
C THR A 124 14.20 -3.28 -2.85
N GLN A 125 13.43 -4.28 -3.26
CA GLN A 125 13.63 -5.03 -4.50
C GLN A 125 12.43 -4.84 -5.42
N VAL A 126 12.62 -5.15 -6.70
CA VAL A 126 11.51 -5.30 -7.65
C VAL A 126 10.96 -6.72 -7.52
N TRP A 127 9.65 -6.82 -7.37
CA TRP A 127 8.89 -8.05 -7.30
C TRP A 127 7.90 -8.09 -8.45
N ALA A 128 7.55 -9.28 -8.93
CA ALA A 128 6.50 -9.48 -9.92
C ALA A 128 5.45 -10.46 -9.38
N ILE A 129 4.20 -10.22 -9.75
CA ILE A 129 3.06 -11.10 -9.46
C ILE A 129 2.19 -11.19 -10.71
N SER A 130 1.63 -12.37 -11.00
CA SER A 130 0.71 -12.53 -12.12
C SER A 130 -0.55 -11.71 -11.87
N ILE A 131 -1.13 -11.11 -12.92
CA ILE A 131 -2.37 -10.35 -12.81
C ILE A 131 -3.56 -11.19 -12.31
N ASN A 132 -3.48 -12.52 -12.49
CA ASN A 132 -4.45 -13.48 -11.97
C ASN A 132 -4.25 -13.78 -10.47
N GLY A 133 -3.27 -13.17 -9.83
CA GLY A 133 -2.88 -13.40 -8.43
C GLY A 133 -1.86 -14.51 -8.28
N GLY A 134 -1.73 -15.02 -7.05
CA GLY A 134 -0.72 -16.00 -6.67
C GLY A 134 0.37 -15.41 -5.78
N GLU A 135 1.47 -16.14 -5.64
CA GLU A 135 2.63 -15.68 -4.89
C GLU A 135 3.51 -14.78 -5.76
N ALA A 136 3.96 -13.66 -5.19
CA ALA A 136 4.90 -12.79 -5.87
C ALA A 136 6.31 -13.35 -5.74
N PHE A 137 7.15 -13.17 -6.76
CA PHE A 137 8.56 -13.56 -6.73
C PHE A 137 9.47 -12.34 -6.92
N PRO A 138 10.70 -12.39 -6.38
CA PRO A 138 11.69 -11.33 -6.59
C PRO A 138 12.18 -11.35 -8.05
N VAL A 139 12.19 -10.19 -8.69
CA VAL A 139 12.82 -9.99 -10.02
C VAL A 139 14.26 -9.54 -9.87
N THR A 140 14.59 -8.85 -8.78
CA THR A 140 15.94 -8.35 -8.50
C THR A 140 16.50 -8.90 -7.19
N ASP A 141 17.81 -9.09 -7.18
CA ASP A 141 18.63 -9.22 -5.97
C ASP A 141 19.72 -8.13 -5.99
N ALA A 142 19.28 -6.87 -5.85
CA ALA A 142 20.17 -5.72 -5.87
C ALA A 142 20.86 -5.56 -4.50
N ALA A 143 22.19 -5.61 -4.47
CA ALA A 143 23.00 -5.52 -3.26
C ALA A 143 22.72 -4.25 -2.42
N SER A 144 22.38 -3.12 -3.07
CA SER A 144 21.99 -1.87 -2.40
C SER A 144 20.49 -1.57 -2.46
N GLY A 145 19.70 -2.52 -2.99
CA GLY A 145 18.30 -2.33 -3.35
C GLY A 145 18.11 -1.62 -4.71
N ALA A 146 16.97 -1.88 -5.32
CA ALA A 146 16.52 -1.24 -6.54
C ALA A 146 15.65 -0.03 -6.20
N SER A 147 16.05 1.18 -6.62
CA SER A 147 15.38 2.44 -6.25
C SER A 147 14.27 2.86 -7.21
N SER A 148 14.43 2.58 -8.50
CA SER A 148 13.42 2.78 -9.54
C SER A 148 13.59 1.72 -10.62
N TYR A 149 12.54 1.43 -11.37
CA TYR A 149 12.60 0.41 -12.41
C TYR A 149 11.62 0.68 -13.56
N GLN A 150 11.84 0.03 -14.70
CA GLN A 150 10.94 0.01 -15.86
C GLN A 150 11.00 -1.33 -16.57
N TRP A 151 9.85 -1.80 -17.05
CA TRP A 151 9.77 -2.90 -18.00
C TRP A 151 10.43 -2.51 -19.33
N SER A 152 11.16 -3.46 -19.91
CA SER A 152 11.54 -3.40 -21.32
C SER A 152 10.31 -3.38 -22.21
N PRO A 153 10.35 -2.75 -23.40
CA PRO A 153 9.21 -2.75 -24.33
C PRO A 153 8.74 -4.15 -24.75
N SER A 154 9.65 -5.12 -24.77
CA SER A 154 9.39 -6.54 -25.06
C SER A 154 8.81 -7.32 -23.88
N GLY A 155 8.89 -6.79 -22.65
CA GLY A 155 8.36 -7.43 -21.44
C GLY A 155 9.24 -8.54 -20.84
N ASP A 156 10.35 -8.90 -21.49
CA ASP A 156 11.25 -9.99 -21.05
C ASP A 156 12.27 -9.56 -19.98
N ARG A 157 12.43 -8.25 -19.77
CA ARG A 157 13.42 -7.65 -18.86
C ARG A 157 12.88 -6.46 -18.10
N ILE A 158 13.54 -6.13 -16.98
CA ILE A 158 13.32 -4.91 -16.21
C ILE A 158 14.66 -4.19 -16.04
N ALA A 159 14.72 -2.93 -16.44
CA ALA A 159 15.83 -2.06 -16.09
C ALA A 159 15.59 -1.43 -14.72
N TYR A 160 16.61 -1.31 -13.87
CA TYR A 160 16.51 -0.70 -12.55
C TYR A 160 17.74 0.13 -12.18
N LEU A 161 17.56 1.07 -11.26
CA LEU A 161 18.64 1.85 -10.67
C LEU A 161 19.10 1.22 -9.36
N MET A 162 20.41 1.07 -9.21
CA MET A 162 21.04 0.66 -7.94
C MET A 162 22.24 1.57 -7.65
N ARG A 163 22.38 1.96 -6.38
CA ARG A 163 23.54 2.67 -5.87
C ARG A 163 24.71 1.70 -5.71
N ASP A 164 25.92 2.15 -6.03
CA ASP A 164 27.15 1.37 -5.79
C ASP A 164 27.13 0.70 -4.42
N PRO A 165 27.32 -0.63 -4.34
CA PRO A 165 27.34 -1.32 -3.07
C PRO A 165 28.54 -0.91 -2.23
N ASP A 166 28.40 -1.08 -0.93
CA ASP A 166 29.54 -1.02 -0.02
C ASP A 166 30.48 -2.19 -0.34
N THR A 167 31.77 -1.88 -0.44
CA THR A 167 32.85 -2.87 -0.45
C THR A 167 32.90 -3.60 0.89
N ASP A 168 33.53 -4.77 0.93
CA ASP A 168 33.64 -5.53 2.18
C ASP A 168 34.48 -4.80 3.23
N GLU A 169 35.45 -3.98 2.79
CA GLU A 169 36.19 -3.09 3.68
C GLU A 169 35.29 -2.01 4.31
N GLU A 170 34.46 -1.34 3.51
CA GLU A 170 33.50 -0.33 4.02
C GLU A 170 32.49 -0.96 4.99
N LYS A 171 31.99 -2.17 4.68
CA LYS A 171 31.10 -2.92 5.59
C LYS A 171 31.81 -3.24 6.92
N ALA A 172 33.06 -3.68 6.87
CA ALA A 172 33.85 -3.98 8.06
C ALA A 172 34.11 -2.72 8.90
N GLN A 173 34.50 -1.61 8.27
CA GLN A 173 34.68 -0.32 8.93
C GLN A 173 33.40 0.15 9.63
N ARG A 174 32.23 0.07 8.97
CA ARG A 174 30.94 0.43 9.57
C ARG A 174 30.58 -0.46 10.76
N ARG A 175 30.80 -1.77 10.66
CA ARG A 175 30.56 -2.73 11.75
C ARG A 175 31.38 -2.39 13.00
N GLU A 176 32.59 -1.90 12.80
CA GLU A 176 33.52 -1.50 13.86
C GLU A 176 33.39 -0.02 14.25
N LYS A 177 32.43 0.72 13.66
CA LYS A 177 32.22 2.17 13.84
C LYS A 177 33.47 3.01 13.51
N ARG A 178 34.21 2.58 12.48
CA ARG A 178 35.43 3.21 11.93
C ARG A 178 35.18 3.81 10.55
N ASP A 179 33.98 4.33 10.30
CA ASP A 179 33.53 4.88 9.01
C ASP A 179 33.45 6.42 9.04
N PRO A 180 34.59 7.15 9.04
CA PRO A 180 34.56 8.61 8.95
C PRO A 180 33.94 9.06 7.63
N ILE A 181 33.03 10.04 7.71
CA ILE A 181 32.45 10.67 6.52
C ILE A 181 33.43 11.75 6.04
N PHE A 182 34.06 11.49 4.90
CA PHE A 182 34.90 12.47 4.22
C PHE A 182 34.03 13.31 3.27
N VAL A 183 34.16 14.63 3.37
CA VAL A 183 33.49 15.56 2.45
C VAL A 183 34.21 15.50 1.10
N ASP A 184 33.43 15.46 0.02
CA ASP A 184 33.89 15.43 -1.38
C ASP A 184 34.81 14.25 -1.76
N GLN A 185 34.67 13.12 -1.07
CA GLN A 185 35.38 11.87 -1.35
C GLN A 185 34.42 10.68 -1.31
N ASN A 186 34.87 9.52 -1.82
CA ASN A 186 34.15 8.24 -1.74
C ASN A 186 32.71 8.32 -2.26
N PHE A 187 32.51 9.01 -3.38
CA PHE A 187 31.21 9.10 -4.02
C PHE A 187 30.70 7.70 -4.41
N LYS A 188 29.42 7.47 -4.14
CA LYS A 188 28.66 6.30 -4.60
C LYS A 188 27.61 6.79 -5.58
N TYR A 189 27.59 6.24 -6.78
CA TYR A 189 26.71 6.69 -7.85
C TYR A 189 25.56 5.69 -8.06
N ASN A 190 24.51 6.14 -8.73
CA ASN A 190 23.46 5.25 -9.21
C ASN A 190 23.82 4.80 -10.62
N HIS A 191 23.74 3.49 -10.85
CA HIS A 191 23.94 2.87 -12.15
C HIS A 191 22.64 2.22 -12.62
N ILE A 192 22.49 2.10 -13.94
CA ILE A 192 21.40 1.37 -14.57
C ILE A 192 21.85 -0.08 -14.76
N TYR A 193 21.00 -1.00 -14.32
CA TYR A 193 21.11 -2.45 -14.48
C TYR A 193 19.87 -2.96 -15.24
N SER A 194 19.96 -4.12 -15.88
CA SER A 194 18.87 -4.71 -16.70
C SER A 194 18.92 -6.22 -16.74
#